data_AF-A0A350RFI1-F1
#
_entry.id   AF-A0A350RFI1-F1
#
_cell.length_a   1.000
_cell.length_b   1.000
_cell.length_c   1.000
_cell.angle_alpha   90.00
_cell.angle_beta   90.00
_cell.angle_gamma   90.00
#
_symmetry.space_group_name_H-M   'P 1'
#
loop_
_entity.id
_entity.type
_entity.pdbx_description
1 polymer ?
#
loop_
_entity_poly.entity_id
_entity_poly.type
_entity_poly.pdbx_seq_one_letter_code
_entity_poly.pdbx_strand_id
1 'polypeptide(L)'
;GVRDEGVGAWPALMVKIDNHDRARPQAGINSADVVFEEIVEGGLTRFAALYHSQQTELLGPIRSVRTSDFDLLRNLNRPLFANSGGNEAVLRLLQEIEYVDVSSNAAIGAYQRIQERPSPHNLFSDTESLRAVGASRGQGGSPPTMFVRHDGDDA
;
A
#
# COMPACT_ATOMS: atom_id res chain seq x y z
N GLY A 1 -16.75 -9.69 -13.36
CA GLY A 1 -15.79 -10.26 -12.39
C GLY A 1 -16.54 -11.23 -11.50
N VAL A 2 -16.01 -12.43 -11.29
CA VAL A 2 -16.61 -13.39 -10.35
C VAL A 2 -16.49 -12.77 -8.95
N ARG A 3 -17.63 -12.56 -8.28
CA ARG A 3 -17.63 -12.23 -6.85
C ARG A 3 -17.33 -13.53 -6.13
N ASP A 4 -16.11 -13.66 -5.64
CA ASP A 4 -15.81 -14.69 -4.66
C ASP A 4 -16.39 -14.23 -3.33
N GLU A 5 -17.40 -14.93 -2.81
CA GLU A 5 -18.10 -14.58 -1.58
C GLU A 5 -17.18 -14.61 -0.34
N GLY A 6 -15.97 -15.17 -0.47
CA GLY A 6 -14.93 -15.19 0.56
C GLY A 6 -13.98 -13.99 0.58
N VAL A 7 -13.92 -13.18 -0.48
CA VAL A 7 -13.06 -11.99 -0.52
C VAL A 7 -13.85 -10.80 0.01
N GLY A 8 -13.47 -10.29 1.19
CA GLY A 8 -14.05 -9.06 1.72
C GLY A 8 -13.95 -7.95 0.68
N ALA A 9 -15.04 -7.20 0.46
CA ALA A 9 -15.07 -6.04 -0.45
C ALA A 9 -14.23 -4.88 0.13
N TRP A 10 -12.95 -5.12 0.36
CA TRP A 10 -12.04 -4.19 0.99
C TRP A 10 -11.58 -3.14 -0.03
N PRO A 11 -11.32 -1.91 0.41
CA PRO A 11 -10.60 -0.95 -0.42
C PRO A 11 -9.23 -1.49 -0.82
N ALA A 12 -8.69 -1.05 -1.96
CA ALA A 12 -7.28 -1.30 -2.23
C ALA A 12 -6.43 -0.63 -1.14
N LEU A 13 -5.50 -1.38 -0.57
CA LEU A 13 -4.48 -0.87 0.34
C LEU A 13 -3.12 -0.94 -0.35
N MET A 14 -2.57 0.21 -0.71
CA MET A 14 -1.21 0.33 -1.20
C MET A 14 -0.26 0.62 -0.04
N VAL A 15 0.82 -0.15 0.07
CA VAL A 15 1.85 0.05 1.10
C VAL A 15 3.20 0.25 0.43
N LYS A 16 3.90 1.32 0.80
CA LYS A 16 5.29 1.54 0.40
C LYS A 16 6.24 0.70 1.26
N ILE A 17 6.89 -0.29 0.67
CA ILE A 17 7.78 -1.24 1.35
C ILE A 17 9.24 -1.02 0.94
N ASP A 18 10.15 -1.12 1.91
CA ASP A 18 11.60 -1.04 1.71
C ASP A 18 12.11 -2.23 0.87
N ASN A 19 13.06 -1.94 -0.03
CA ASN A 19 13.81 -2.98 -0.74
C ASN A 19 15.33 -2.82 -0.61
N HIS A 20 15.80 -2.01 0.32
CA HIS A 20 17.21 -1.95 0.68
C HIS A 20 17.71 -3.29 1.24
N ASP A 21 18.97 -3.67 0.98
CA ASP A 21 19.51 -4.98 1.41
C ASP A 21 19.37 -5.24 2.91
N ARG A 22 19.59 -4.22 3.73
CA ARG A 22 19.42 -4.30 5.20
C ARG A 22 17.96 -4.40 5.67
N ALA A 23 17.01 -4.19 4.76
CA ALA A 23 15.58 -4.33 5.02
C ALA A 23 15.04 -5.71 4.62
N ARG A 24 15.87 -6.56 4.01
CA ARG A 24 15.47 -7.90 3.58
C ARG A 24 15.66 -8.92 4.72
N PRO A 25 14.81 -9.95 4.81
CA PRO A 25 13.57 -10.13 4.04
C PRO A 25 12.44 -9.18 4.48
N GLN A 26 11.52 -8.86 3.57
CA GLN A 26 10.27 -8.15 3.87
C GLN A 26 9.25 -9.08 4.54
N ALA A 27 8.30 -8.50 5.28
CA ALA A 27 7.14 -9.20 5.81
C ALA A 27 5.91 -8.94 4.94
N GLY A 28 5.02 -9.94 4.81
CA GLY A 28 3.68 -9.80 4.24
C GLY A 28 3.59 -9.66 2.72
N ILE A 29 4.71 -9.48 2.02
CA ILE A 29 4.71 -9.23 0.56
C ILE A 29 4.17 -10.41 -0.27
N ASN A 30 4.21 -11.62 0.28
CA ASN A 30 3.62 -12.83 -0.30
C ASN A 30 2.08 -12.85 -0.23
N SER A 31 1.47 -12.00 0.60
CA SER A 31 0.01 -11.82 0.67
C SER A 31 -0.46 -10.63 -0.18
N ALA A 32 0.43 -9.93 -0.88
CA ALA A 32 0.06 -8.86 -1.80
C ALA A 32 -0.49 -9.45 -3.10
N ASP A 33 -1.54 -8.83 -3.64
CA ASP A 33 -2.10 -9.20 -4.95
C ASP A 33 -1.21 -8.76 -6.10
N VAL A 34 -0.57 -7.59 -5.94
CA VAL A 34 0.36 -7.02 -6.91
C VAL A 34 1.52 -6.35 -6.17
N VAL A 35 2.72 -6.51 -6.70
CA VAL A 35 3.93 -5.84 -6.20
C VAL A 35 4.61 -5.14 -7.38
N PHE A 36 4.74 -3.83 -7.31
CA PHE A 36 5.56 -3.06 -8.23
C PHE A 36 6.92 -2.78 -7.60
N GLU A 37 8.00 -2.92 -8.36
CA GLU A 37 9.31 -2.41 -7.98
C GLU A 37 9.58 -1.08 -8.68
N GLU A 38 9.89 -0.05 -7.89
CA GLU A 38 10.13 1.30 -8.39
C GLU A 38 11.54 1.76 -8.00
N ILE A 39 12.23 2.36 -8.97
CA ILE A 39 13.50 3.03 -8.72
C ILE A 39 13.26 4.28 -7.87
N VAL A 40 14.07 4.45 -6.84
CA VAL A 40 14.11 5.65 -5.99
C VAL A 40 15.51 6.29 -6.05
N GLU A 41 15.73 7.34 -5.25
CA GLU A 41 17.01 8.05 -5.18
C GLU A 41 18.21 7.12 -4.95
N GLY A 42 19.33 7.41 -5.61
CA GLY A 42 20.60 6.72 -5.38
C GLY A 42 20.71 5.32 -5.99
N GLY A 43 19.85 4.99 -6.97
CA GLY A 43 19.88 3.67 -7.64
C GLY A 43 19.30 2.53 -6.81
N LEU A 44 18.66 2.86 -5.67
CA LEU A 44 17.93 1.90 -4.85
C LEU A 44 16.52 1.70 -5.41
N THR A 45 15.86 0.62 -5.03
CA THR A 45 14.45 0.40 -5.33
C THR A 45 13.61 0.32 -4.04
N ARG A 46 12.30 0.49 -4.19
CA ARG A 46 11.28 0.22 -3.17
C ARG A 46 10.11 -0.47 -3.83
N PHE A 47 9.32 -1.18 -3.03
CA PHE A 47 8.11 -1.82 -3.51
C PHE A 47 6.88 -0.96 -3.22
N ALA A 48 5.93 -0.97 -4.15
CA ALA A 48 4.54 -0.61 -3.92
C ALA A 48 3.72 -1.91 -3.92
N ALA A 49 3.34 -2.38 -2.73
CA ALA A 49 2.58 -3.62 -2.56
C ALA A 49 1.09 -3.31 -2.39
N LEU A 50 0.25 -3.92 -3.22
CA LEU A 50 -1.21 -3.79 -3.19
C LEU A 50 -1.85 -4.98 -2.49
N TYR A 51 -2.71 -4.69 -1.51
CA TYR A 51 -3.50 -5.68 -0.78
C TYR A 51 -4.98 -5.35 -0.94
N HIS A 52 -5.72 -6.27 -1.54
CA HIS A 52 -7.15 -6.20 -1.78
C HIS A 52 -7.83 -7.52 -1.44
N SER A 53 -7.28 -8.68 -1.80
CA SER A 53 -7.94 -9.98 -1.61
C SER A 53 -7.57 -10.71 -0.30
N GLN A 54 -6.41 -10.37 0.28
CA GLN A 54 -5.84 -11.08 1.43
C GLN A 54 -5.55 -10.13 2.62
N GLN A 55 -5.28 -10.75 3.78
CA GLN A 55 -4.78 -10.09 4.99
C GLN A 55 -3.39 -10.62 5.35
N THR A 56 -2.63 -9.81 6.09
CA THR A 56 -1.40 -10.23 6.78
C THR A 56 -1.31 -9.55 8.13
N GLU A 57 -0.86 -10.31 9.13
CA GLU A 57 -0.63 -9.86 10.51
C GLU A 57 0.63 -8.98 10.66
N LEU A 58 1.51 -9.01 9.64
CA LEU A 58 2.70 -8.16 9.62
C LEU A 58 3.10 -7.85 8.18
N LEU A 59 3.38 -6.58 7.92
CA LEU A 59 3.92 -6.10 6.64
C LEU A 59 4.92 -4.96 6.83
N GLY A 60 5.93 -4.92 5.97
CA GLY A 60 7.00 -3.92 5.99
C GLY A 60 8.39 -4.50 5.67
N PRO A 61 9.47 -3.74 5.89
CA PRO A 61 9.48 -2.41 6.52
C PRO A 61 8.80 -1.34 5.66
N ILE A 62 8.00 -0.47 6.25
CA ILE A 62 7.27 0.61 5.58
C ILE A 62 8.19 1.82 5.40
N ARG A 63 8.19 2.42 4.21
CA ARG A 63 9.09 3.52 3.84
C ARG A 63 8.38 4.71 3.25
N SER A 64 9.17 5.76 3.02
CA SER A 64 8.69 7.03 2.58
C SER A 64 8.17 7.00 1.15
N VAL A 65 7.07 7.72 0.92
CA VAL A 65 6.49 7.97 -0.42
C VAL A 65 7.47 8.69 -1.34
N ARG A 66 7.33 8.47 -2.64
CA ARG A 66 7.99 9.17 -3.75
C ARG A 66 6.96 9.54 -4.82
N THR A 67 7.31 10.47 -5.70
CA THR A 67 6.43 10.90 -6.79
C THR A 67 6.13 9.79 -7.79
N SER A 68 6.96 8.76 -7.87
CA SER A 68 6.70 7.57 -8.70
C SER A 68 5.43 6.82 -8.27
N ASP A 69 5.06 6.90 -6.98
CA ASP A 69 3.86 6.26 -6.44
C ASP A 69 2.57 6.87 -7.00
N PHE A 70 2.64 8.10 -7.53
CA PHE A 70 1.46 8.91 -7.81
C PHE A 70 0.60 8.34 -8.94
N ASP A 71 1.24 7.85 -9.99
CA ASP A 71 0.52 7.27 -11.11
C ASP A 71 -0.12 5.93 -10.71
N LEU A 72 0.54 5.14 -9.86
CA LEU A 72 -0.05 3.93 -9.31
C LEU A 72 -1.30 4.26 -8.48
N LEU A 73 -1.23 5.26 -7.60
CA LEU A 73 -2.36 5.68 -6.78
C LEU A 73 -3.55 6.15 -7.62
N ARG A 74 -3.32 6.97 -8.65
CA ARG A 74 -4.36 7.50 -9.54
C ARG A 74 -5.12 6.40 -10.30
N ASN A 75 -4.50 5.25 -10.52
CA ASN A 75 -5.15 4.11 -11.19
C ASN A 75 -6.06 3.28 -10.25
N LEU A 76 -6.08 3.56 -8.95
CA LEU A 76 -6.79 2.75 -7.94
C LEU A 76 -8.05 3.41 -7.39
N ASN A 77 -8.64 4.36 -8.14
CA ASN A 77 -9.80 5.15 -7.73
C ASN A 77 -9.51 5.97 -6.47
N ARG A 78 -9.75 5.40 -5.28
CA ARG A 78 -9.48 6.04 -3.97
C ARG A 78 -8.89 5.03 -2.98
N PRO A 79 -7.62 4.63 -3.15
CA PRO A 79 -7.00 3.61 -2.31
C PRO A 79 -6.73 4.11 -0.89
N LEU A 80 -6.57 3.19 0.06
CA LEU A 80 -5.83 3.46 1.29
C LEU A 80 -4.33 3.48 0.95
N PHE A 81 -3.59 4.45 1.45
CA PHE A 81 -2.14 4.53 1.21
C PHE A 81 -1.33 4.60 2.50
N ALA A 82 -0.54 3.57 2.76
CA ALA A 82 0.36 3.45 3.90
C ALA A 82 1.80 3.75 3.49
N ASN A 83 2.43 4.67 4.19
CA ASN A 83 3.81 5.08 3.99
C ASN A 83 4.38 5.68 5.29
N SER A 84 5.70 5.84 5.35
CA SER A 84 6.40 6.40 6.52
C SER A 84 6.64 7.91 6.42
N GLY A 85 5.77 8.65 5.74
CA GLY A 85 5.95 10.06 5.39
C GLY A 85 6.79 10.28 4.13
N GLY A 86 7.27 11.50 3.90
CA GLY A 86 8.01 11.88 2.70
C GLY A 86 8.71 13.22 2.89
N ASN A 87 9.45 13.68 1.88
CA ASN A 87 9.88 15.08 1.85
C ASN A 87 8.65 15.99 1.70
N GLU A 88 8.63 17.13 2.37
CA GLU A 88 7.58 18.15 2.30
C GLU A 88 7.09 18.48 0.88
N ALA A 89 7.97 18.55 -0.11
CA ALA A 89 7.56 18.80 -1.50
C ALA A 89 6.73 17.64 -2.08
N VAL A 90 7.12 16.39 -1.79
CA VAL A 90 6.36 15.19 -2.20
C VAL A 90 5.03 15.12 -1.46
N LEU A 91 5.02 15.42 -0.16
CA LEU A 91 3.79 15.40 0.64
C LEU A 91 2.78 16.45 0.19
N ARG A 92 3.23 17.64 -0.22
CA ARG A 92 2.34 18.66 -0.80
C ARG A 92 1.72 18.19 -2.11
N LEU A 93 2.52 17.62 -3.02
CA LEU A 93 2.00 17.11 -4.29
C LEU A 93 1.06 15.90 -4.09
N LEU A 94 1.31 15.08 -3.06
CA LEU A 94 0.46 13.95 -2.72
C LEU A 94 -0.97 14.39 -2.36
N GLN A 95 -1.17 15.62 -1.85
CA GLN A 95 -2.51 16.16 -1.56
C GLN A 95 -3.37 16.39 -2.80
N GLU A 96 -2.77 16.41 -4.00
CA GLU A 96 -3.48 16.53 -5.28
C GLU A 96 -4.05 15.19 -5.77
N ILE A 97 -3.77 14.09 -5.06
CA ILE A 97 -4.21 12.75 -5.41
C ILE A 97 -5.35 12.36 -4.48
N GLU A 98 -6.38 11.73 -5.02
CA GLU A 98 -7.49 11.21 -4.24
C GLU A 98 -7.11 9.86 -3.59
N TYR A 99 -6.89 9.87 -2.28
CA TYR A 99 -6.60 8.67 -1.50
C TYR A 99 -7.08 8.84 -0.05
N VAL A 100 -7.09 7.76 0.72
CA VAL A 100 -7.28 7.80 2.17
C VAL A 100 -5.93 7.65 2.86
N ASP A 101 -5.53 8.68 3.57
CA ASP A 101 -4.24 8.70 4.27
C ASP A 101 -4.27 7.80 5.51
N VAL A 102 -3.55 6.69 5.42
CA VAL A 102 -3.30 5.76 6.52
C VAL A 102 -1.81 5.69 6.87
N SER A 103 -1.03 6.72 6.49
CA SER A 103 0.41 6.81 6.76
C SER A 103 0.75 6.87 8.25
N SER A 104 2.02 6.63 8.59
CA SER A 104 2.50 6.75 9.97
C SER A 104 2.38 8.18 10.52
N ASN A 105 2.38 9.20 9.65
CA ASN A 105 2.15 10.59 10.04
C ASN A 105 0.68 10.81 10.45
N ALA A 106 -0.24 10.12 9.79
CA ALA A 106 -1.67 10.24 10.04
C ALA A 106 -2.16 9.36 11.20
N ALA A 107 -1.60 8.16 11.36
CA ALA A 107 -2.10 7.14 12.27
C ALA A 107 -1.00 6.28 12.88
N ILE A 108 -0.04 6.91 13.58
CA ILE A 108 1.11 6.21 14.18
C ILE A 108 0.73 5.02 15.08
N GLY A 109 -0.45 5.03 15.70
CA GLY A 109 -0.94 3.92 16.53
C GLY A 109 -1.21 2.62 15.76
N ALA A 110 -1.34 2.67 14.44
CA ALA A 110 -1.43 1.48 13.57
C ALA A 110 -0.05 0.92 13.19
N TYR A 111 1.03 1.52 13.67
CA TYR A 111 2.40 1.16 13.30
C TYR A 111 3.19 0.72 14.53
N GLN A 112 4.10 -0.22 14.32
CA GLN A 112 5.02 -0.68 15.33
C GLN A 112 6.46 -0.62 14.83
N ARG A 113 7.40 -0.44 15.76
CA ARG A 113 8.83 -0.61 15.48
C ARG A 113 9.33 -1.90 16.08
N ILE A 114 9.92 -2.75 15.24
CA ILE A 114 10.57 -3.98 15.68
C ILE A 114 12.01 -3.68 16.15
N GLN A 115 12.52 -4.40 17.14
CA GLN A 115 13.83 -4.12 17.76
C GLN A 115 14.97 -4.88 17.07
N GLU A 116 14.66 -5.94 16.35
CA GLU A 116 15.57 -6.85 15.66
C GLU A 116 16.26 -6.17 14.46
N ARG A 117 15.81 -4.97 14.06
CA ARG A 117 16.35 -4.20 12.95
C ARG A 117 16.56 -2.74 13.34
N PRO A 118 17.65 -2.10 12.87
CA PRO A 118 17.86 -0.68 13.09
C PRO A 118 16.91 0.17 12.22
N SER A 119 16.58 1.35 12.71
CA SER A 119 16.01 2.42 11.87
C SER A 119 16.94 2.72 10.69
N PRO A 120 16.43 2.98 9.48
CA PRO A 120 15.02 3.17 9.12
C PRO A 120 14.28 1.90 8.67
N HIS A 121 14.85 0.70 8.85
CA HIS A 121 14.35 -0.56 8.29
C HIS A 121 13.47 -1.36 9.26
N ASN A 122 12.84 -0.68 10.22
CA ASN A 122 12.17 -1.33 11.35
C ASN A 122 10.75 -0.88 11.62
N LEU A 123 10.13 -0.08 10.72
CA LEU A 123 8.74 0.34 10.85
C LEU A 123 7.82 -0.67 10.15
N PHE A 124 6.84 -1.22 10.85
CA PHE A 124 5.92 -2.25 10.34
C PHE A 124 4.48 -1.91 10.74
N SER A 125 3.52 -2.60 10.11
CA SER A 125 2.10 -2.54 10.41
C SER A 125 1.44 -3.86 10.01
N ASP A 126 0.12 -3.91 9.96
CA ASP A 126 -0.70 -5.04 9.53
C ASP A 126 -1.91 -4.54 8.72
N THR A 127 -2.49 -5.42 7.89
CA THR A 127 -3.61 -5.00 7.01
C THR A 127 -4.89 -4.64 7.76
N GLU A 128 -5.14 -5.25 8.93
CA GLU A 128 -6.36 -5.03 9.69
C GLU A 128 -6.36 -3.62 10.30
N SER A 129 -5.29 -3.25 10.99
CA SER A 129 -5.08 -1.93 11.57
C SER A 129 -5.16 -0.84 10.51
N LEU A 130 -4.48 -1.01 9.37
CA LEU A 130 -4.50 0.00 8.29
C LEU A 130 -5.90 0.16 7.68
N ARG A 131 -6.65 -0.94 7.51
CA ARG A 131 -8.04 -0.89 7.02
C ARG A 131 -8.98 -0.27 8.04
N ALA A 132 -8.79 -0.52 9.34
CA ALA A 132 -9.57 0.10 10.40
C ALA A 132 -9.39 1.63 10.40
N VAL A 133 -8.14 2.12 10.24
CA VAL A 133 -7.86 3.55 10.04
C VAL A 133 -8.55 4.06 8.77
N GLY A 134 -8.48 3.31 7.68
CA GLY A 134 -9.15 3.66 6.42
C GLY A 134 -10.66 3.82 6.57
N ALA A 135 -11.30 2.91 7.31
CA ALA A 135 -12.74 2.96 7.60
C ALA A 135 -13.11 4.21 8.42
N SER A 136 -12.28 4.62 9.39
CA SER A 136 -12.56 5.80 10.23
C SER A 136 -12.26 7.14 9.54
N ARG A 137 -11.52 7.15 8.41
CA ARG A 137 -11.04 8.38 7.73
C ARG A 137 -11.72 8.63 6.38
N GLY A 138 -12.84 7.97 6.14
CA GLY A 138 -13.70 8.25 4.98
C GLY A 138 -13.84 7.11 4.00
N GLN A 139 -13.45 5.88 4.37
CA GLN A 139 -13.72 4.63 3.64
C GLN A 139 -13.16 4.64 2.20
N GLY A 140 -12.10 3.86 1.96
CA GLY A 140 -11.50 3.77 0.62
C GLY A 140 -12.44 3.15 -0.42
N GLY A 141 -12.08 3.27 -1.69
CA GLY A 141 -12.77 2.61 -2.80
C GLY A 141 -12.17 1.25 -3.14
N SER A 142 -13.00 0.32 -3.62
CA SER A 142 -12.48 -0.84 -4.36
C SER A 142 -11.85 -0.37 -5.67
N PRO A 143 -10.78 -1.04 -6.16
CA PRO A 143 -10.21 -0.75 -7.47
C PRO A 143 -11.26 -0.78 -8.59
N PRO A 144 -11.13 0.07 -9.62
CA PRO A 144 -12.01 -0.01 -10.77
C PRO A 144 -11.82 -1.35 -11.50
N THR A 145 -12.89 -1.86 -12.11
CA THR A 145 -12.76 -3.00 -13.02
C THR A 145 -12.03 -2.53 -14.28
N MET A 146 -10.74 -2.87 -14.40
CA MET A 146 -9.90 -2.47 -15.53
C MET A 146 -10.14 -3.29 -16.80
N PHE A 147 -10.51 -4.56 -16.62
CA PHE A 147 -10.74 -5.49 -17.73
C PHE A 147 -12.03 -6.27 -17.48
N VAL A 148 -12.90 -6.30 -18.48
CA VAL A 148 -14.07 -7.17 -18.48
C VAL A 148 -13.68 -8.43 -19.25
N ARG A 149 -13.79 -9.58 -18.60
CA ARG A 149 -13.68 -10.87 -19.29
C ARG A 149 -14.91 -11.03 -20.17
N HIS A 150 -14.71 -11.11 -21.48
CA HIS A 150 -15.72 -11.60 -22.41
C HIS A 150 -15.55 -13.12 -22.51
N ASP A 151 -16.53 -13.87 -22.00
CA ASP A 151 -16.68 -15.28 -22.32
C ASP A 151 -17.33 -15.33 -23.72
N GLY A 152 -16.66 -15.98 -24.67
CA GLY A 152 -16.92 -15.85 -26.11
C GLY A 152 -18.21 -16.50 -26.64
N ASP A 153 -19.33 -16.36 -25.93
CA ASP A 153 -20.63 -16.93 -26.33
C ASP A 153 -21.50 -15.94 -27.14
N ASP A 154 -20.99 -14.75 -27.46
CA ASP A 154 -21.61 -13.83 -28.43
C ASP A 154 -20.96 -14.01 -29.82
N ALA A 155 -21.37 -15.05 -30.55
CA ALA A 155 -21.10 -15.25 -31.98
C ALA A 155 -22.36 -15.74 -32.72
#